data_AF-A0A137P3C0-F1
#
_entry.id   AF-A0A137P3C0-F1
#
_cell.length_a   1.000
_cell.length_b   1.000
_cell.length_c   1.000
_cell.angle_alpha   90.00
_cell.angle_beta   90.00
_cell.angle_gamma   90.00
#
_symmetry.space_group_name_H-M   'P 1'
#
loop_
_entity.id
_entity.type
_entity.pdbx_description
1 polymer ?
#
loop_
_entity_poly.entity_id
_entity_poly.type
_entity_poly.pdbx_seq_one_letter_code
_entity_poly.pdbx_strand_id
1 'polypeptide(L)'
;MSDNSLSSKINDKFLKHESIKDDLKTPPVNQNFVNKYIGEVVKDQAVGDSIVSEKIQNKTLFLSQPPQHKKLSEISDIKLKRSQKRKNPITNRLKREFKCFQLDPKSLSYDALLSLNYLWIQYIRELKGNQNSQLFAEHLLKADLHGSILTVTKSKNHTLVNQSGIVLQEFKNIFKILTSNNRLLTISKSDSVFQIDFDGCTYELFGPQIVGRPADRSVKKFKEKPTIDL
;
A
#
# COMPACT_ATOMS: atom_id res chain seq x y z
N MET A 1 28.78 22.57 -46.93
CA MET A 1 30.00 22.13 -46.20
C MET A 1 30.08 22.97 -44.95
N SER A 2 29.89 22.33 -43.79
CA SER A 2 29.75 22.84 -42.40
C SER A 2 28.51 22.14 -41.81
N ASP A 3 28.45 21.51 -40.63
CA ASP A 3 29.32 21.43 -39.46
C ASP A 3 29.06 20.10 -38.74
N ASN A 4 30.09 19.44 -38.21
CA ASN A 4 29.93 18.34 -37.24
C ASN A 4 31.01 18.49 -36.15
N SER A 5 30.80 19.45 -35.24
CA SER A 5 31.83 20.04 -34.35
C SER A 5 31.59 19.84 -32.85
N LEU A 6 30.56 19.08 -32.44
CA LEU A 6 30.22 18.91 -31.01
C LEU A 6 30.24 17.47 -30.51
N SER A 7 29.95 16.49 -31.35
CA SER A 7 29.95 15.06 -30.98
C SER A 7 31.36 14.49 -30.80
N SER A 8 32.33 14.93 -31.60
CA SER A 8 33.73 14.50 -31.49
C SER A 8 34.42 15.01 -30.22
N LYS A 9 34.14 16.27 -29.82
CA LYS A 9 34.73 16.87 -28.61
C LYS A 9 34.22 16.27 -27.29
N ILE A 10 33.04 15.66 -27.30
CA ILE A 10 32.48 14.99 -26.10
C ILE A 10 33.14 13.63 -25.88
N ASN A 11 33.47 12.91 -26.96
CA ASN A 11 34.13 11.60 -26.86
C ASN A 11 35.59 11.68 -26.37
N ASP A 12 36.34 12.71 -26.77
CA ASP A 12 37.73 12.87 -26.30
C ASP A 12 37.85 13.20 -24.80
N LYS A 13 36.79 13.75 -24.19
CA LYS A 13 36.75 14.04 -22.75
C LYS A 13 36.38 12.82 -21.90
N PHE A 14 35.66 11.86 -22.48
CA PHE A 14 35.23 10.63 -21.79
C PHE A 14 36.32 9.55 -21.75
N LEU A 15 37.20 9.48 -22.76
CA LEU A 15 38.32 8.51 -22.77
C LEU A 15 39.47 8.84 -21.79
N LYS A 16 39.52 10.06 -21.22
CA LYS A 16 40.57 10.43 -20.25
C LYS A 16 40.25 10.07 -18.79
N HIS A 17 39.08 9.49 -18.50
CA HIS A 17 38.67 9.14 -17.14
C HIS A 17 38.56 7.63 -16.85
N GLU A 18 39.00 6.76 -17.77
CA GLU A 18 39.00 5.29 -17.56
C GLU A 18 40.27 4.73 -16.91
N SER A 19 41.20 5.57 -16.44
CA SER A 19 42.43 5.10 -15.76
C SER A 19 42.49 5.37 -14.26
N ILE A 20 41.37 5.58 -13.57
CA ILE A 20 41.34 5.70 -12.09
C ILE A 20 40.32 4.72 -11.52
N LYS A 21 40.62 3.43 -11.64
CA LYS A 21 39.91 2.35 -10.93
C LYS A 21 40.84 1.25 -10.38
N ASP A 22 42.11 1.57 -10.21
CA ASP A 22 43.05 0.72 -9.48
C ASP A 22 43.72 1.59 -8.41
N ASP A 23 43.11 1.74 -7.22
CA ASP A 23 43.81 2.20 -6.00
C ASP A 23 42.93 2.21 -4.73
N LEU A 24 42.06 1.21 -4.54
CA LEU A 24 41.46 0.93 -3.23
C LEU A 24 41.55 -0.57 -2.90
N LYS A 25 42.79 -1.07 -2.74
CA LYS A 25 43.03 -2.25 -1.92
C LYS A 25 42.98 -1.81 -0.46
N THR A 26 41.96 -2.28 0.28
CA THR A 26 42.06 -2.33 1.74
C THR A 26 43.35 -3.06 2.10
N PRO A 27 44.19 -2.54 3.02
CA PRO A 27 45.42 -3.23 3.37
C PRO A 27 45.04 -4.62 3.89
N PRO A 28 45.74 -5.69 3.48
CA PRO A 28 45.48 -7.01 4.03
C PRO A 28 45.70 -6.90 5.55
N VAL A 29 44.69 -7.32 6.32
CA VAL A 29 44.84 -7.51 7.76
C VAL A 29 46.07 -8.40 7.94
N ASN A 30 47.11 -7.83 8.52
CA ASN A 30 48.39 -8.51 8.63
C ASN A 30 48.19 -9.65 9.64
N GLN A 31 47.87 -10.86 9.15
CA GLN A 31 47.69 -12.05 9.99
C GLN A 31 48.92 -12.30 10.87
N ASN A 32 50.09 -11.83 10.43
CA ASN A 32 51.33 -11.87 11.19
C ASN A 32 51.27 -11.02 12.48
N PHE A 33 50.50 -9.93 12.52
CA PHE A 33 50.36 -9.10 13.72
C PHE A 33 49.58 -9.83 14.82
N VAL A 34 48.45 -10.46 14.46
CA VAL A 34 47.60 -11.17 15.42
C VAL A 34 48.33 -12.37 16.00
N ASN A 35 49.01 -13.15 15.15
CA ASN A 35 49.78 -14.32 15.62
C ASN A 35 50.99 -13.91 16.47
N LYS A 36 51.67 -12.81 16.10
CA LYS A 36 52.79 -12.27 16.89
C LYS A 36 52.33 -11.77 18.26
N TYR A 37 51.21 -11.04 18.33
CA TYR A 37 50.68 -10.50 19.58
C TYR A 37 50.20 -11.60 20.52
N ILE A 38 49.54 -12.64 19.99
CA ILE A 38 49.09 -13.78 20.80
C ILE A 38 50.28 -14.58 21.34
N GLY A 39 51.31 -14.81 20.52
CA GLY A 39 52.54 -15.48 20.96
C GLY A 39 53.36 -14.69 21.98
N GLU A 40 53.21 -13.36 22.01
CA GLU A 40 53.90 -12.49 22.97
C GLU A 40 53.20 -12.47 24.34
N VAL A 41 51.87 -12.64 24.37
CA VAL A 41 51.06 -12.63 25.59
C VAL A 41 50.94 -14.02 26.24
N VAL A 42 51.00 -15.10 25.45
CA VAL A 42 50.88 -16.48 25.94
C VAL A 42 52.21 -17.20 25.81
N LYS A 43 52.89 -17.44 26.95
CA LYS A 43 54.27 -17.97 26.98
C LYS A 43 54.40 -19.44 26.52
N ASP A 44 53.31 -20.21 26.48
CA ASP A 44 53.31 -21.60 26.02
C ASP A 44 52.53 -21.76 24.70
N GLN A 45 53.26 -21.96 23.60
CA GLN A 45 52.70 -22.03 22.24
C GLN A 45 51.69 -23.17 22.05
N ALA A 46 51.91 -24.33 22.69
CA ALA A 46 51.01 -25.48 22.57
C ALA A 46 49.62 -25.26 23.21
N VAL A 47 49.55 -24.42 24.25
CA VAL A 47 48.29 -24.07 24.94
C VAL A 47 47.58 -22.94 24.20
N GLY A 48 48.32 -22.05 23.54
CA GLY A 48 47.77 -21.00 22.70
C GLY A 48 46.95 -21.55 21.52
N ASP A 49 47.49 -22.53 20.81
CA ASP A 49 46.86 -23.10 19.61
C ASP A 49 45.60 -23.93 19.95
N SER A 50 45.56 -24.59 21.12
CA SER A 50 44.35 -25.30 21.58
C SER A 50 43.25 -24.34 22.02
N ILE A 51 43.57 -23.25 22.72
CA ILE A 51 42.58 -22.25 23.15
C ILE A 51 41.99 -21.50 21.95
N VAL A 52 42.79 -21.23 20.92
CA VAL A 52 42.33 -20.57 19.68
C VAL A 52 41.35 -21.46 18.91
N SER A 53 41.67 -22.73 18.74
CA SER A 53 40.78 -23.68 18.07
C SER A 53 39.49 -23.92 18.88
N GLU A 54 39.59 -24.06 20.20
CA GLU A 54 38.45 -24.35 21.07
C GLU A 54 37.50 -23.15 21.25
N LYS A 55 38.02 -21.91 21.33
CA LYS A 55 37.19 -20.71 21.60
C LYS A 55 36.84 -19.86 20.39
N ILE A 56 37.61 -19.93 19.29
CA ILE A 56 37.39 -19.07 18.10
C ILE A 56 36.66 -19.83 17.00
N GLN A 57 36.96 -21.12 16.78
CA GLN A 57 36.35 -21.86 15.67
C GLN A 57 34.89 -22.26 15.93
N ASN A 58 34.51 -22.52 17.19
CA ASN A 58 33.19 -23.05 17.53
C ASN A 58 32.21 -22.04 18.16
N LYS A 59 32.59 -20.77 18.27
CA LYS A 59 31.69 -19.74 18.78
C LYS A 59 30.86 -19.19 17.63
N THR A 60 29.62 -19.70 17.50
CA THR A 60 28.62 -19.09 16.61
C THR A 60 28.30 -17.70 17.16
N LEU A 61 28.94 -16.69 16.60
CA LEU A 61 28.56 -15.31 16.83
C LEU A 61 27.25 -15.10 16.09
N PHE A 62 26.14 -15.09 16.84
CA PHE A 62 24.94 -14.42 16.37
C PHE A 62 25.31 -12.95 16.20
N LEU A 63 25.71 -12.57 14.98
CA LEU A 63 25.63 -11.18 14.59
C LEU A 63 24.15 -10.85 14.75
N SER A 64 23.80 -10.15 15.84
CA SER A 64 22.62 -9.31 15.81
C SER A 64 22.74 -8.59 14.48
N GLN A 65 21.75 -8.78 13.59
CA GLN A 65 21.69 -7.96 12.41
C GLN A 65 21.85 -6.54 12.96
N PRO A 66 22.94 -5.80 12.62
CA PRO A 66 23.01 -4.42 13.03
C PRO A 66 21.66 -3.84 12.61
N PRO A 67 20.96 -3.06 13.47
CA PRO A 67 19.74 -2.41 13.03
C PRO A 67 20.09 -1.86 11.67
N GLN A 68 19.38 -2.31 10.63
CA GLN A 68 19.66 -1.89 9.27
C GLN A 68 19.37 -0.39 9.29
N HIS A 69 20.33 0.41 9.71
CA HIS A 69 20.51 1.79 9.36
C HIS A 69 20.74 1.69 7.87
N LYS A 70 19.65 1.46 7.13
CA LYS A 70 19.61 1.62 5.68
C LYS A 70 20.31 2.95 5.49
N LYS A 71 21.47 2.93 4.85
CA LYS A 71 22.22 4.17 4.64
C LYS A 71 21.21 5.18 4.10
N LEU A 72 21.25 6.43 4.54
CA LEU A 72 20.35 7.45 3.99
C LEU A 72 20.35 7.42 2.46
N SER A 73 21.50 7.07 1.86
CA SER A 73 21.69 6.78 0.43
C SER A 73 20.84 5.61 -0.09
N GLU A 74 20.78 4.48 0.62
CA GLU A 74 19.94 3.33 0.22
C GLU A 74 18.45 3.63 0.35
N ILE A 75 18.03 4.39 1.38
CA ILE A 75 16.65 4.87 1.50
C ILE A 75 16.31 5.83 0.36
N SER A 76 17.23 6.75 0.00
CA SER A 76 17.05 7.64 -1.14
C SER A 76 17.04 6.87 -2.45
N ASP A 77 17.89 5.87 -2.64
CA ASP A 77 17.96 5.08 -3.86
C ASP A 77 16.71 4.20 -4.03
N ILE A 78 16.17 3.63 -2.95
CA ILE A 78 14.89 2.93 -2.96
C ILE A 78 13.74 3.89 -3.29
N LYS A 79 13.75 5.13 -2.76
CA LYS A 79 12.76 6.17 -3.08
C LYS A 79 12.88 6.64 -4.53
N LEU A 80 14.10 6.83 -5.04
CA LEU A 80 14.40 7.25 -6.41
C LEU A 80 14.01 6.16 -7.41
N LYS A 81 14.33 4.88 -7.14
CA LYS A 81 13.90 3.73 -7.95
C LYS A 81 12.37 3.55 -7.93
N ARG A 82 11.68 3.84 -6.82
CA ARG A 82 10.20 3.84 -6.76
C ARG A 82 9.57 5.01 -7.52
N SER A 83 10.24 6.17 -7.53
CA SER A 83 9.84 7.35 -8.30
C SER A 83 9.94 7.09 -9.82
N GLN A 84 11.05 6.49 -10.26
CA GLN A 84 11.33 6.18 -11.66
C GLN A 84 10.39 5.12 -12.27
N LYS A 85 9.76 4.26 -11.45
CA LYS A 85 8.79 3.25 -11.94
C LYS A 85 7.43 3.81 -12.32
N ARG A 86 7.09 5.06 -11.96
CA ARG A 86 5.85 5.67 -12.41
C ARG A 86 6.11 6.37 -13.73
N LYS A 87 5.97 5.64 -14.84
CA LYS A 87 5.85 6.24 -16.18
C LYS A 87 4.69 7.24 -16.11
N ASN A 88 5.01 8.54 -16.03
CA ASN A 88 4.15 9.71 -16.07
C ASN A 88 2.70 9.48 -15.59
N PRO A 89 2.45 9.38 -14.28
CA PRO A 89 1.08 9.32 -13.78
C PRO A 89 0.38 10.63 -14.17
N ILE A 90 -0.77 10.52 -14.84
CA ILE A 90 -1.61 11.67 -15.21
C ILE A 90 -1.78 12.58 -13.98
N THR A 91 -1.32 13.82 -14.10
CA THR A 91 -1.39 14.83 -13.03
C THR A 91 -2.84 15.10 -12.66
N ASN A 92 -3.10 15.47 -11.40
CA ASN A 92 -4.46 15.82 -10.95
C ASN A 92 -5.10 16.95 -11.79
N ARG A 93 -4.29 17.85 -12.38
CA ARG A 93 -4.76 18.85 -13.35
C ARG A 93 -5.41 18.18 -14.57
N LEU A 94 -4.69 17.28 -15.22
CA LEU A 94 -5.19 16.53 -16.37
C LEU A 94 -6.42 15.69 -16.01
N LYS A 95 -6.45 15.03 -14.84
CA LYS A 95 -7.64 14.26 -14.41
C LYS A 95 -8.91 15.11 -14.28
N ARG A 96 -8.78 16.38 -13.90
CA ARG A 96 -9.91 17.32 -13.82
C ARG A 96 -10.34 17.78 -15.22
N GLU A 97 -9.36 18.08 -16.07
CA GLU A 97 -9.58 18.46 -17.47
C GLU A 97 -10.31 17.35 -18.25
N PHE A 98 -9.85 16.11 -18.11
CA PHE A 98 -10.50 14.92 -18.69
C PHE A 98 -11.74 14.45 -17.93
N LYS A 99 -12.15 15.14 -16.86
CA LYS A 99 -13.35 14.81 -16.08
C LYS A 99 -13.47 13.33 -15.69
N CYS A 100 -12.35 12.65 -15.41
CA CYS A 100 -12.29 11.18 -15.25
C CYS A 100 -13.20 10.61 -14.13
N PHE A 101 -13.69 11.46 -13.22
CA PHE A 101 -14.56 11.07 -12.11
C PHE A 101 -15.96 11.71 -12.16
N GLN A 102 -16.24 12.51 -13.20
CA GLN A 102 -17.60 12.97 -13.47
C GLN A 102 -18.34 11.86 -14.20
N LEU A 103 -19.54 11.59 -13.71
CA LEU A 103 -20.44 10.61 -14.28
C LEU A 103 -21.51 11.38 -15.02
N ASP A 104 -21.80 11.00 -16.25
CA ASP A 104 -22.89 11.58 -17.00
C ASP A 104 -24.20 10.94 -16.52
N PRO A 105 -25.09 11.69 -15.84
CA PRO A 105 -26.32 11.12 -15.30
C PRO A 105 -27.27 10.62 -16.39
N LYS A 106 -27.10 11.10 -17.63
CA LYS A 106 -27.93 10.75 -18.78
C LYS A 106 -27.61 9.36 -19.36
N SER A 107 -26.36 8.89 -19.21
CA SER A 107 -25.93 7.59 -19.73
C SER A 107 -26.11 6.46 -18.73
N LEU A 108 -26.43 6.77 -17.46
CA LEU A 108 -26.58 5.80 -16.40
C LEU A 108 -28.03 5.36 -16.26
N SER A 109 -28.30 4.11 -16.61
CA SER A 109 -29.54 3.40 -16.29
C SER A 109 -29.34 2.50 -15.08
N TYR A 110 -30.31 2.50 -14.17
CA TYR A 110 -30.36 1.60 -13.02
C TYR A 110 -30.34 0.14 -13.46
N ASP A 111 -31.08 -0.18 -14.53
CA ASP A 111 -31.18 -1.55 -15.05
C ASP A 111 -29.83 -2.06 -15.56
N ALA A 112 -29.03 -1.18 -16.18
CA ALA A 112 -27.68 -1.53 -16.62
C ALA A 112 -26.77 -1.89 -15.42
N LEU A 113 -26.95 -1.22 -14.28
CA LEU A 113 -26.19 -1.48 -13.05
C LEU A 113 -26.65 -2.71 -12.27
N LEU A 114 -27.81 -3.29 -12.57
CA LEU A 114 -28.24 -4.55 -11.95
C LEU A 114 -27.24 -5.68 -12.23
N SER A 115 -26.66 -5.71 -13.42
CA SER A 115 -25.59 -6.65 -13.77
C SER A 115 -24.40 -6.58 -12.80
N LEU A 116 -24.00 -5.37 -12.41
CA LEU A 116 -22.95 -5.12 -11.42
C LEU A 116 -23.38 -5.58 -10.02
N ASN A 117 -24.65 -5.38 -9.66
CA ASN A 117 -25.18 -5.86 -8.40
C ASN A 117 -25.18 -7.39 -8.30
N TYR A 118 -25.58 -8.10 -9.37
CA TYR A 118 -25.53 -9.56 -9.40
C TYR A 118 -24.10 -10.09 -9.19
N LEU A 119 -23.10 -9.45 -9.81
CA LEU A 119 -21.69 -9.79 -9.58
C LEU A 119 -21.29 -9.58 -8.11
N TRP A 120 -21.71 -8.46 -7.52
CA TRP A 120 -21.43 -8.16 -6.12
C TRP A 120 -22.09 -9.17 -5.16
N ILE A 121 -23.33 -9.61 -5.45
CA ILE A 121 -24.03 -10.64 -4.68
C ILE A 121 -23.26 -11.98 -4.72
N GLN A 122 -22.72 -12.37 -5.87
CA GLN A 122 -21.92 -13.60 -5.98
C GLN A 122 -20.62 -13.48 -5.17
N TYR A 123 -19.91 -12.36 -5.32
CA TYR A 123 -18.71 -12.06 -4.54
C TYR A 123 -18.96 -12.13 -3.03
N ILE A 124 -20.02 -11.46 -2.54
CA ILE A 124 -20.28 -11.40 -1.11
C ILE A 124 -20.78 -12.74 -0.55
N ARG A 125 -21.47 -13.55 -1.38
CA ARG A 125 -21.84 -14.93 -1.04
C ARG A 125 -20.61 -15.81 -0.84
N GLU A 126 -19.64 -15.73 -1.76
CA GLU A 126 -18.37 -16.44 -1.63
C GLU A 126 -17.59 -15.96 -0.40
N LEU A 127 -17.56 -14.64 -0.15
CA LEU A 127 -16.91 -14.05 1.02
C LEU A 127 -17.54 -14.50 2.35
N LYS A 128 -18.87 -14.65 2.39
CA LYS A 128 -19.59 -15.15 3.57
C LYS A 128 -19.25 -16.63 3.81
N GLY A 129 -19.30 -17.46 2.77
CA GLY A 129 -19.16 -18.90 2.90
C GLY A 129 -20.07 -19.45 4.01
N ASN A 130 -19.53 -20.31 4.86
CA ASN A 130 -20.24 -20.88 6.03
C ASN A 130 -19.93 -20.12 7.34
N GLN A 131 -19.49 -18.86 7.27
CA GLN A 131 -19.10 -18.09 8.45
C GLN A 131 -20.33 -17.59 9.22
N ASN A 132 -20.16 -17.43 10.53
CA ASN A 132 -21.16 -16.79 11.40
C ASN A 132 -21.38 -15.33 10.99
N SER A 133 -22.60 -14.81 11.20
CA SER A 133 -22.97 -13.43 10.86
C SER A 133 -22.04 -12.37 11.47
N GLN A 134 -21.53 -12.61 12.69
CA GLN A 134 -20.61 -11.68 13.36
C GLN A 134 -19.24 -11.59 12.66
N LEU A 135 -18.64 -12.73 12.32
CA LEU A 135 -17.35 -12.76 11.62
C LEU A 135 -17.49 -12.17 10.21
N PHE A 136 -18.63 -12.46 9.57
CA PHE A 136 -18.94 -11.89 8.27
C PHE A 136 -19.09 -10.36 8.32
N ALA A 137 -19.63 -9.78 9.40
CA ALA A 137 -19.70 -8.32 9.54
C ALA A 137 -18.32 -7.66 9.51
N GLU A 138 -17.30 -8.27 10.12
CA GLU A 138 -15.92 -7.76 10.06
C GLU A 138 -15.32 -7.85 8.65
N HIS A 139 -15.64 -8.92 7.91
CA HIS A 139 -15.24 -9.07 6.51
C HIS A 139 -15.95 -8.07 5.61
N LEU A 140 -17.26 -7.84 5.81
CA LEU A 140 -18.06 -6.87 5.09
C LEU A 140 -17.53 -5.45 5.27
N LEU A 141 -17.04 -5.10 6.46
CA LEU A 141 -16.39 -3.80 6.69
C LEU A 141 -15.17 -3.62 5.79
N LYS A 142 -14.38 -4.67 5.52
CA LYS A 142 -13.18 -4.62 4.66
C LYS A 142 -13.47 -4.84 3.18
N ALA A 143 -14.62 -5.42 2.86
CA ALA A 143 -15.04 -5.76 1.51
C ALA A 143 -15.24 -4.52 0.63
N ASP A 144 -15.18 -4.76 -0.68
CA ASP A 144 -15.60 -3.77 -1.65
C ASP A 144 -17.13 -3.63 -1.64
N LEU A 145 -17.61 -2.39 -1.71
CA LEU A 145 -19.02 -2.04 -1.68
C LEU A 145 -19.51 -1.49 -3.04
N HIS A 146 -18.65 -1.42 -4.05
CA HIS A 146 -19.08 -1.10 -5.41
C HIS A 146 -20.08 -2.16 -5.94
N GLY A 147 -21.23 -1.72 -6.43
CA GLY A 147 -22.31 -2.61 -6.87
C GLY A 147 -23.25 -3.10 -5.76
N SER A 148 -22.95 -2.82 -4.49
CA SER A 148 -23.88 -3.12 -3.39
C SER A 148 -25.11 -2.22 -3.44
N ILE A 149 -26.25 -2.74 -3.00
CA ILE A 149 -27.44 -1.93 -2.73
C ILE A 149 -27.33 -1.44 -1.28
N LEU A 150 -27.28 -0.12 -1.12
CA LEU A 150 -27.27 0.53 0.18
C LEU A 150 -28.59 1.26 0.41
N THR A 151 -29.13 1.14 1.60
CA THR A 151 -30.25 1.96 2.09
C THR A 151 -29.75 2.88 3.21
N VAL A 152 -30.09 4.16 3.18
CA VAL A 152 -29.71 5.10 4.24
C VAL A 152 -30.72 5.02 5.37
N THR A 153 -30.35 4.46 6.52
CA THR A 153 -31.26 4.35 7.68
C THR A 153 -31.28 5.62 8.50
N LYS A 154 -30.11 6.22 8.73
CA LYS A 154 -29.96 7.46 9.51
C LYS A 154 -29.00 8.39 8.78
N SER A 155 -29.28 9.68 8.78
CA SER A 155 -28.36 10.68 8.28
C SER A 155 -28.62 12.01 8.95
N LYS A 156 -27.57 12.82 9.10
CA LYS A 156 -27.69 14.24 9.48
C LYS A 156 -28.52 15.02 8.47
N ASN A 157 -28.51 14.61 7.20
CA ASN A 157 -29.40 15.16 6.18
C ASN A 157 -30.66 14.30 6.04
N HIS A 158 -31.77 14.77 6.60
CA HIS A 158 -33.05 14.07 6.60
C HIS A 158 -33.59 13.75 5.20
N THR A 159 -33.24 14.53 4.17
CA THR A 159 -33.71 14.29 2.78
C THR A 159 -33.13 13.00 2.17
N LEU A 160 -32.03 12.50 2.72
CA LEU A 160 -31.35 11.30 2.26
C LEU A 160 -31.81 10.05 3.02
N VAL A 161 -32.55 10.20 4.12
CA VAL A 161 -33.05 9.07 4.91
C VAL A 161 -34.04 8.26 4.08
N ASN A 162 -33.96 6.94 4.21
CA ASN A 162 -34.70 5.93 3.46
C ASN A 162 -34.45 5.91 1.94
N GLN A 163 -33.43 6.62 1.45
CA GLN A 163 -33.02 6.47 0.06
C GLN A 163 -32.22 5.19 -0.13
N SER A 164 -32.61 4.39 -1.12
CA SER A 164 -31.93 3.16 -1.50
C SER A 164 -31.37 3.25 -2.92
N GLY A 165 -30.23 2.61 -3.16
CA GLY A 165 -29.61 2.63 -4.47
C GLY A 165 -28.34 1.80 -4.58
N ILE A 166 -27.92 1.55 -5.82
CA ILE A 166 -26.70 0.81 -6.13
C ILE A 166 -25.51 1.75 -6.02
N VAL A 167 -24.46 1.34 -5.30
CA VAL A 167 -23.21 2.11 -5.17
C VAL A 167 -22.45 2.05 -6.48
N LEU A 168 -22.29 3.21 -7.10
CA LEU A 168 -21.54 3.34 -8.35
C LEU A 168 -20.09 3.75 -8.09
N GLN A 169 -19.89 4.72 -7.19
CA GLN A 169 -18.55 5.19 -6.81
C GLN A 169 -18.45 5.35 -5.31
N GLU A 170 -17.35 4.85 -4.79
CA GLU A 170 -16.93 5.06 -3.42
C GLU A 170 -15.70 5.96 -3.40
N PHE A 171 -15.80 7.06 -2.67
CA PHE A 171 -14.68 7.91 -2.33
C PHE A 171 -14.36 7.80 -0.84
N LYS A 172 -13.30 8.49 -0.41
CA LYS A 172 -12.84 8.45 0.98
C LYS A 172 -13.96 8.74 1.99
N ASN A 173 -14.75 9.79 1.74
CA ASN A 173 -15.76 10.28 2.67
C ASN A 173 -17.19 10.19 2.13
N ILE A 174 -17.37 9.74 0.89
CA ILE A 174 -18.64 9.90 0.16
C ILE A 174 -18.94 8.62 -0.62
N PHE A 175 -20.22 8.28 -0.69
CA PHE A 175 -20.77 7.34 -1.66
C PHE A 175 -21.57 8.09 -2.73
N LYS A 176 -21.40 7.70 -3.99
CA LYS A 176 -22.34 8.04 -5.05
C LYS A 176 -23.19 6.82 -5.35
N ILE A 177 -24.49 6.94 -5.11
CA ILE A 177 -25.45 5.87 -5.33
C ILE A 177 -26.41 6.25 -6.46
N LEU A 178 -26.83 5.28 -7.25
CA LEU A 178 -27.91 5.44 -8.23
C LEU A 178 -29.19 4.84 -7.66
N THR A 179 -30.22 5.67 -7.54
CA THR A 179 -31.56 5.25 -7.10
C THR A 179 -32.31 4.56 -8.23
N SER A 180 -33.36 3.81 -7.91
CA SER A 180 -34.28 3.19 -8.88
C SER A 180 -34.91 4.21 -9.85
N ASN A 181 -35.05 5.46 -9.42
CA ASN A 181 -35.55 6.57 -10.24
C ASN A 181 -34.49 7.16 -11.19
N ASN A 182 -33.37 6.47 -11.42
CA ASN A 182 -32.23 6.94 -12.22
C ASN A 182 -31.64 8.28 -11.74
N ARG A 183 -31.78 8.60 -10.44
CA ARG A 183 -31.18 9.80 -9.84
C ARG A 183 -29.90 9.43 -9.12
N LEU A 184 -28.82 10.13 -9.44
CA LEU A 184 -27.53 9.99 -8.78
C LEU A 184 -27.54 10.82 -7.49
N LEU A 185 -27.40 10.15 -6.34
CA LEU A 185 -27.28 10.79 -5.03
C LEU A 185 -25.83 10.71 -4.55
N THR A 186 -25.38 11.77 -3.88
CA THR A 186 -24.05 11.86 -3.27
C THR A 186 -24.23 11.97 -1.76
N ILE A 187 -23.82 10.93 -1.02
CA ILE A 187 -24.09 10.79 0.41
C ILE A 187 -22.76 10.82 1.19
N SER A 188 -22.70 11.63 2.24
CA SER A 188 -21.57 11.69 3.16
C SER A 188 -21.55 10.45 4.06
N LYS A 189 -20.42 9.76 4.13
CA LYS A 189 -20.21 8.63 5.05
C LYS A 189 -20.14 9.09 6.49
N SER A 190 -19.44 10.18 6.78
CA SER A 190 -19.23 10.61 8.17
C SER A 190 -20.52 10.95 8.91
N ASP A 191 -21.59 11.27 8.18
CA ASP A 191 -22.84 11.79 8.76
C ASP A 191 -24.03 10.84 8.53
N SER A 192 -23.79 9.57 8.16
CA SER A 192 -24.85 8.63 7.80
C SER A 192 -24.58 7.20 8.27
N VAL A 193 -25.66 6.45 8.50
CA VAL A 193 -25.69 5.00 8.70
C VAL A 193 -26.37 4.37 7.50
N PHE A 194 -25.74 3.33 6.96
CA PHE A 194 -26.21 2.59 5.81
C PHE A 194 -26.64 1.19 6.24
N GLN A 195 -27.55 0.60 5.49
CA GLN A 195 -28.03 -0.75 5.68
C GLN A 195 -27.82 -1.55 4.40
N ILE A 196 -27.38 -2.80 4.57
CA ILE A 196 -27.25 -3.81 3.52
C ILE A 196 -28.07 -5.01 3.92
N ASP A 197 -28.99 -5.42 3.06
CA ASP A 197 -29.73 -6.66 3.22
C ASP A 197 -29.10 -7.75 2.38
N PHE A 198 -28.67 -8.84 3.03
CA PHE A 198 -28.05 -9.98 2.37
C PHE A 198 -28.36 -11.28 3.11
N ASP A 199 -28.83 -12.29 2.35
CA ASP A 199 -29.06 -13.65 2.85
C ASP A 199 -29.98 -13.72 4.08
N GLY A 200 -31.07 -12.95 4.07
CA GLY A 200 -32.04 -12.86 5.17
C GLY A 200 -31.55 -12.09 6.40
N CYS A 201 -30.31 -11.61 6.39
CA CYS A 201 -29.73 -10.77 7.44
C CYS A 201 -29.65 -9.32 7.00
N THR A 202 -29.87 -8.41 7.94
CA THR A 202 -29.70 -6.98 7.76
C THR A 202 -28.44 -6.52 8.48
N TYR A 203 -27.52 -5.92 7.74
CA TYR A 203 -26.24 -5.42 8.24
C TYR A 203 -26.24 -3.88 8.25
N GLU A 204 -26.11 -3.28 9.43
CA GLU A 204 -25.94 -1.83 9.56
C GLU A 204 -24.45 -1.44 9.52
N LEU A 205 -24.13 -0.55 8.60
CA LEU A 205 -22.81 0.02 8.39
C LEU A 205 -22.79 1.46 8.89
N PHE A 206 -22.03 1.70 9.96
CA PHE A 206 -21.79 3.05 10.45
C PHE A 206 -20.84 3.79 9.53
N GLY A 207 -21.31 4.83 8.85
CA GLY A 207 -20.49 5.56 7.90
C GLY A 207 -19.17 6.14 8.46
N PRO A 208 -19.09 6.69 9.71
CA PRO A 208 -17.83 7.10 10.33
C PRO A 208 -16.75 6.02 10.43
N GLN A 209 -17.17 4.75 10.48
CA GLN A 209 -16.31 3.59 10.60
C GLN A 209 -15.69 3.20 9.25
N ILE A 210 -16.46 3.33 8.17
CA ILE A 210 -16.06 3.00 6.80
C ILE A 210 -15.48 4.20 6.01
N VAL A 211 -15.09 5.27 6.72
CA VAL A 211 -14.34 6.38 6.13
C VAL A 211 -12.94 5.91 5.72
N GLY A 212 -12.69 5.95 4.42
CA GLY A 212 -11.50 5.40 3.77
C GLY A 212 -11.77 5.17 2.29
N ARG A 213 -10.71 5.09 1.48
CA ARG A 213 -10.85 4.56 0.12
C ARG A 213 -10.97 3.03 0.21
N PRO A 214 -11.66 2.35 -0.73
CA PRO A 214 -11.77 0.89 -0.74
C PRO A 214 -10.40 0.20 -0.56
N ALA A 215 -9.41 0.63 -1.34
CA ALA A 215 -8.05 0.10 -1.29
C ALA A 215 -7.32 0.34 0.05
N ASP A 216 -7.61 1.43 0.75
CA ASP A 216 -6.99 1.72 2.04
C ASP A 216 -7.66 0.92 3.16
N ARG A 217 -8.93 0.54 2.98
CA ARG A 217 -9.76 -0.09 4.00
C ARG A 217 -9.41 -1.56 4.20
N SER A 218 -9.09 -2.27 3.12
CA SER A 218 -8.72 -3.68 3.16
C SER A 218 -7.46 -3.96 3.98
N VAL A 219 -6.53 -2.99 4.03
CA VAL A 219 -5.24 -3.13 4.73
C VAL A 219 -5.31 -2.64 6.18
N LYS A 220 -6.28 -1.78 6.50
CA LYS A 220 -6.34 -1.13 7.81
C LYS A 220 -6.93 -2.08 8.86
N LYS A 221 -6.23 -2.23 9.98
CA LYS A 221 -6.80 -2.86 11.18
C LYS A 221 -7.91 -1.97 11.73
N PHE A 222 -9.11 -2.52 11.81
CA PHE A 222 -10.26 -1.81 12.35
C PHE A 222 -10.05 -1.55 13.85
N LYS A 223 -10.41 -0.36 14.32
CA LYS A 223 -10.34 0.01 15.73
C LYS A 223 -11.75 0.35 16.18
N GLU A 224 -12.22 -0.33 17.21
CA GLU A 224 -13.50 -0.02 17.84
C GLU A 224 -13.47 1.42 18.35
N LYS A 225 -14.52 2.18 18.04
CA LYS A 225 -14.75 3.52 18.57
C LYS A 225 -15.95 3.44 19.51
N PRO A 226 -15.83 3.94 20.75
CA PRO A 226 -16.83 3.72 21.79
C PRO A 226 -18.13 4.53 21.58
N THR A 227 -18.09 5.61 20.81
CA THR A 227 -19.25 6.50 20.60
C THR A 227 -19.52 6.70 19.12
N ILE A 228 -20.78 6.54 18.72
CA ILE A 228 -21.29 6.79 17.38
C ILE A 228 -22.21 8.01 17.48
N ASP A 229 -21.63 9.19 17.33
CA ASP A 229 -22.41 10.43 17.20
C ASP A 229 -22.82 10.59 15.73
N LEU A 230 -24.11 10.84 15.49
CA LEU A 230 -24.69 11.17 14.18
C LEU A 230 -25.05 12.66 14.12
#